data_AF-A0A7X7R5P0-F1
#
_entry.id   AF-A0A7X7R5P0-F1
#
_cell.length_a   1.000
_cell.length_b   1.000
_cell.length_c   1.000
_cell.angle_alpha   90.00
_cell.angle_beta   90.00
_cell.angle_gamma   90.00
#
_symmetry.space_group_name_H-M   'P 1'
#
loop_
_entity.id
_entity.type
_entity.pdbx_description
1 polymer ?
#
loop_
_entity_poly.entity_id
_entity_poly.type
_entity_poly.pdbx_seq_one_letter_code
_entity_poly.pdbx_strand_id
1 'polypeptide(L)'
;ETFIDTSFGSHLVLLLKGPGFTRPTGEYAMEYDNGDQPKYLADFVNPNDLLSLSQLKAYARARVMELAFGNDEETLEEMQVELAAIPVSVQKAIDAYFINAFDSVFVIGSINHVLAENYLVGSILNSHPAYSSMSSQAVMTAIGDLGDIYYQQVFVPLETE
;
A
#
# COMPACT_ATOMS: atom_id res chain seq x y z
N GLU A 1 28.43 -13.74 26.38
CA GLU A 1 29.12 -15.03 26.22
C GLU A 1 28.60 -15.97 27.30
N THR A 2 28.28 -17.22 26.92
CA THR A 2 27.73 -18.22 27.85
C THR A 2 28.57 -19.47 27.77
N PHE A 3 28.99 -20.00 28.92
CA PHE A 3 29.66 -21.29 28.99
C PHE A 3 28.62 -22.40 29.01
N ILE A 4 28.79 -23.40 28.15
CA ILE A 4 27.96 -24.60 28.12
C ILE A 4 28.86 -25.78 28.48
N ASP A 5 28.55 -26.41 29.61
CA ASP A 5 29.23 -27.63 30.04
C ASP A 5 28.66 -28.82 29.28
N THR A 6 29.54 -29.55 28.60
CA THR A 6 29.21 -30.84 27.96
C THR A 6 30.05 -31.96 28.57
N SER A 7 29.74 -33.21 28.23
CA SER A 7 30.52 -34.39 28.66
C SER A 7 31.99 -34.36 28.24
N PHE A 8 32.39 -33.46 27.34
CA PHE A 8 33.75 -33.31 26.85
C PHE A 8 34.49 -32.08 27.43
N GLY A 9 33.81 -31.25 28.25
CA GLY A 9 34.38 -30.06 28.87
C GLY A 9 33.46 -28.83 28.77
N SER A 10 33.97 -27.71 29.27
CA SER A 10 33.27 -26.42 29.25
C SER A 10 33.58 -25.67 27.95
N HIS A 11 32.55 -25.33 27.18
CA HIS A 11 32.71 -24.64 25.90
C HIS A 11 32.21 -23.20 26.02
N LEU A 12 33.04 -22.24 25.59
CA LEU A 12 32.63 -20.86 25.43
C LEU A 12 31.83 -20.71 24.15
N VAL A 13 30.55 -20.35 24.26
CA VAL A 13 29.71 -20.06 23.10
C VAL A 13 29.45 -18.56 23.03
N LEU A 14 29.95 -17.93 21.96
CA LEU A 14 29.65 -16.56 21.60
C LEU A 14 28.44 -16.54 20.65
N LEU A 15 27.24 -16.36 21.22
CA LEU A 15 26.03 -16.12 20.44
C LEU A 15 25.92 -14.61 20.18
N LEU A 16 26.19 -14.19 18.94
CA LEU A 16 25.89 -12.85 18.46
C LEU A 16 24.57 -12.87 17.69
N LYS A 17 23.71 -11.88 17.95
CA LYS A 17 22.48 -11.69 17.20
C LYS A 17 22.84 -11.41 15.74
N GLY A 18 22.45 -12.31 14.84
CA GLY A 18 22.66 -12.13 13.41
C GLY A 18 21.84 -10.94 12.86
N PRO A 19 22.24 -10.34 11.73
CA PRO A 19 21.57 -9.18 11.16
C PRO A 19 20.11 -9.43 10.77
N GLY A 20 19.69 -10.69 10.56
CA GLY A 20 18.30 -11.07 10.26
C GLY A 20 17.39 -11.25 11.48
N PHE A 21 17.89 -11.06 12.71
CA PHE A 21 17.09 -11.23 13.93
C PHE A 21 16.47 -9.91 14.42
N THR A 22 16.67 -8.80 13.71
CA THR A 22 16.05 -7.51 14.02
C THR A 22 14.87 -7.31 13.10
N ARG A 23 13.68 -7.45 13.67
CA ARG A 23 12.41 -7.18 13.00
C ARG A 23 12.28 -5.68 12.69
N PRO A 24 11.88 -5.29 11.47
CA PRO A 24 11.45 -3.93 11.18
C PRO A 24 10.36 -3.49 12.17
N THR A 25 10.41 -2.23 12.60
CA THR A 25 9.51 -1.66 13.61
C THR A 25 8.72 -0.51 13.02
N GLY A 26 7.43 -0.44 13.37
CA GLY A 26 6.56 0.71 13.12
C GLY A 26 6.77 1.84 14.13
N GLU A 27 7.65 1.68 15.12
CA GLU A 27 7.93 2.73 16.08
C GLU A 27 8.59 3.93 15.39
N TYR A 28 8.01 5.10 15.58
CA TYR A 28 8.51 6.34 15.03
C TYR A 28 8.11 7.53 15.91
N ALA A 29 9.11 8.33 16.28
CA ALA A 29 8.95 9.60 16.97
C ALA A 29 9.18 10.75 15.98
N MET A 30 8.45 11.86 16.14
CA MET A 30 8.56 13.00 15.23
C MET A 30 9.97 13.57 15.21
N GLU A 31 10.57 13.62 14.02
CA GLU A 31 11.75 14.43 13.75
C GLU A 31 11.33 15.85 13.34
N TYR A 32 12.09 16.84 13.81
CA TYR A 32 11.90 18.24 13.45
C TYR A 32 13.09 18.71 12.61
N ASP A 33 12.84 19.62 11.68
CA ASP A 33 13.90 20.30 10.94
C ASP A 33 14.59 21.37 11.81
N ASN A 34 15.57 22.06 11.23
CA ASN A 34 16.32 23.12 11.93
C ASN A 34 15.46 24.35 12.30
N GLY A 35 14.18 24.40 11.90
CA GLY A 35 13.22 25.46 12.18
C GLY A 35 12.07 25.04 13.07
N ASP A 36 12.21 23.92 13.80
CA ASP A 36 11.16 23.31 14.64
C ASP A 36 9.89 22.92 13.87
N GLN A 37 9.96 22.76 12.53
CA GLN A 37 8.85 22.23 11.74
C GLN A 37 8.90 20.69 11.72
N PRO A 38 7.73 20.02 11.84
CA PRO A 38 7.68 18.57 11.75
C PRO A 38 8.11 18.12 10.35
N LYS A 39 9.12 17.26 10.29
CA LYS A 39 9.71 16.78 9.03
C LYS A 39 8.79 15.82 8.27
N TYR A 40 7.82 15.21 8.96
CA TYR A 40 6.89 14.24 8.39
C TYR A 40 5.48 14.44 8.96
N LEU A 41 4.50 13.77 8.35
CA LEU A 41 3.12 13.81 8.85
C LEU A 41 3.02 13.25 10.27
N ALA A 42 2.21 13.91 11.10
CA ALA A 42 1.91 13.44 12.46
C ALA A 42 1.31 12.03 12.49
N ASP A 43 0.62 11.62 11.41
CA ASP A 43 0.06 10.28 11.24
C ASP A 43 1.12 9.17 11.25
N PHE A 44 2.39 9.50 11.00
CA PHE A 44 3.49 8.54 11.10
C PHE A 44 3.99 8.31 12.52
N VAL A 45 3.65 9.17 13.48
CA VAL A 45 4.09 9.03 14.88
C VAL A 45 3.38 7.84 15.52
N ASN A 46 4.17 6.91 16.06
CA ASN A 46 3.67 5.70 16.67
C ASN A 46 4.65 5.24 17.76
N PRO A 47 4.23 5.14 19.03
CA PRO A 47 5.09 4.66 20.11
C PRO A 47 5.20 3.13 20.18
N ASN A 48 4.56 2.40 19.26
CA ASN A 48 4.50 0.93 19.31
C ASN A 48 5.37 0.30 18.22
N ASP A 49 5.90 -0.89 18.50
CA ASP A 49 6.69 -1.69 17.57
C ASP A 49 5.94 -2.10 16.29
N LEU A 50 4.61 -2.21 16.37
CA LEU A 50 3.77 -2.65 15.26
C LEU A 50 3.24 -1.45 14.47
N LEU A 51 3.07 -1.63 13.16
CA LEU A 51 2.46 -0.61 12.30
C LEU A 51 1.07 -0.24 12.81
N SER A 52 0.82 1.07 12.96
CA SER A 52 -0.48 1.59 13.32
C SER A 52 -1.38 1.77 12.09
N LEU A 53 -2.70 1.71 12.29
CA LEU A 53 -3.64 2.01 11.20
C LEU A 53 -3.43 3.41 10.62
N SER A 54 -3.00 4.38 11.43
CA SER A 54 -2.69 5.74 10.97
C SER A 54 -1.50 5.76 10.00
N GLN A 55 -0.44 5.02 10.32
CA GLN A 55 0.72 4.86 9.43
C GLN A 55 0.32 4.21 8.11
N LEU A 56 -0.50 3.16 8.15
CA LEU A 56 -1.00 2.50 6.94
C LEU A 56 -1.85 3.44 6.07
N LYS A 57 -2.72 4.25 6.68
CA LYS A 57 -3.54 5.25 5.97
C LYS A 57 -2.69 6.36 5.36
N ALA A 58 -1.70 6.86 6.09
CA ALA A 58 -0.78 7.89 5.61
C ALA A 58 0.03 7.40 4.41
N TYR A 59 0.57 6.17 4.50
CA TYR A 59 1.26 5.52 3.40
C TYR A 59 0.35 5.32 2.18
N ALA A 60 -0.85 4.77 2.38
CA ALA A 60 -1.80 4.54 1.31
C ALA A 60 -2.15 5.83 0.55
N ARG A 61 -2.36 6.93 1.28
CA ARG A 61 -2.62 8.26 0.69
C ARG A 61 -1.42 8.75 -0.12
N ALA A 62 -0.22 8.69 0.45
CA ALA A 62 1.01 9.11 -0.25
C ALA A 62 1.19 8.32 -1.54
N ARG A 63 0.98 7.00 -1.50
CA ARG A 63 1.12 6.12 -2.66
C ARG A 63 0.04 6.35 -3.73
N VAL A 64 -1.20 6.63 -3.34
CA VAL A 64 -2.26 7.04 -4.29
C VAL A 64 -1.90 8.34 -5.00
N MET A 65 -1.40 9.33 -4.26
CA MET A 65 -0.99 10.61 -4.86
C MET A 65 0.18 10.41 -5.83
N GLU A 66 1.17 9.60 -5.46
CA GLU A 66 2.29 9.25 -6.35
C GLU A 66 1.80 8.52 -7.62
N LEU A 67 0.82 7.63 -7.51
CA LEU A 67 0.24 6.96 -8.69
C LEU A 67 -0.57 7.92 -9.58
N ALA A 68 -1.26 8.90 -8.98
CA ALA A 68 -2.10 9.85 -9.70
C ALA A 68 -1.28 10.94 -10.41
N PHE A 69 -0.20 11.41 -9.78
CA PHE A 69 0.57 12.57 -10.22
C PHE A 69 2.00 12.23 -10.68
N GLY A 70 2.45 10.99 -10.44
CA GLY A 70 3.85 10.61 -10.63
C GLY A 70 4.74 11.05 -9.46
N ASN A 71 6.05 10.96 -9.67
CA ASN A 71 7.08 11.33 -8.69
C ASN A 71 8.14 12.30 -9.26
N ASP A 72 7.82 12.92 -10.39
CA ASP A 72 8.69 13.92 -11.03
C ASP A 72 8.58 15.27 -10.31
N GLU A 73 9.68 15.76 -9.75
CA GLU A 73 9.69 16.97 -8.91
C GLU A 73 9.24 18.23 -9.67
N GLU A 74 9.67 18.39 -10.92
CA GLU A 74 9.29 19.54 -11.76
C GLU A 74 7.79 19.56 -12.04
N THR A 75 7.23 18.42 -12.43
CA THR A 75 5.78 18.26 -12.65
C THR A 75 4.97 18.51 -11.37
N LEU A 76 5.43 18.01 -10.23
CA LEU A 76 4.75 18.19 -8.95
C LEU A 76 4.77 19.66 -8.49
N GLU A 77 5.88 20.36 -8.70
CA GLU A 77 6.00 21.80 -8.40
C GLU A 77 5.07 22.64 -9.30
N GLU A 78 5.02 22.35 -10.60
CA GLU A 78 4.10 23.01 -11.53
C GLU A 78 2.63 22.81 -11.15
N MET A 79 2.29 21.60 -10.68
CA MET A 79 0.94 21.24 -10.24
C MET A 79 0.61 21.70 -8.82
N GLN A 80 1.58 22.24 -8.08
CA GLN A 80 1.46 22.60 -6.66
C GLN A 80 0.99 21.42 -5.80
N VAL A 81 1.48 20.21 -6.12
CA VAL A 81 1.18 18.98 -5.39
C VAL A 81 2.38 18.60 -4.55
N GLU A 82 2.19 18.51 -3.23
CA GLU A 82 3.20 18.02 -2.31
C GLU A 82 2.96 16.55 -1.97
N LEU A 83 3.93 15.69 -2.27
CA LEU A 83 3.92 14.30 -1.82
C LEU A 83 4.48 14.22 -0.40
N ALA A 84 3.74 13.58 0.50
CA ALA A 84 4.18 13.38 1.87
C ALA A 84 5.39 12.43 1.92
N ALA A 85 6.50 12.92 2.47
CA ALA A 85 7.66 12.08 2.75
C ALA A 85 7.34 11.01 3.80
N ILE A 86 7.97 9.84 3.67
CA ILE A 86 7.76 8.68 4.54
C ILE A 86 9.05 8.39 5.30
N PRO A 87 9.02 8.29 6.65
CA PRO A 87 10.22 7.96 7.41
C PRO A 87 10.80 6.60 7.02
N VAL A 88 12.14 6.52 6.89
CA VAL A 88 12.83 5.31 6.42
C VAL A 88 12.57 4.09 7.31
N SER A 89 12.46 4.26 8.62
CA SER A 89 12.13 3.16 9.55
C SER A 89 10.73 2.61 9.29
N VAL A 90 9.75 3.51 9.11
CA VAL A 90 8.36 3.17 8.82
C VAL A 90 8.23 2.51 7.44
N GLN A 91 8.91 3.05 6.42
CA GLN A 91 8.96 2.45 5.08
C GLN A 91 9.45 1.00 5.14
N LYS A 92 10.54 0.73 5.86
CA LYS A 92 11.06 -0.64 6.03
C LYS A 92 10.06 -1.58 6.71
N ALA A 93 9.28 -1.09 7.67
CA ALA A 93 8.23 -1.89 8.30
C ALA A 93 7.06 -2.15 7.34
N ILE A 94 6.67 -1.16 6.54
CA ILE A 94 5.63 -1.29 5.52
C ILE A 94 6.04 -2.28 4.43
N ASP A 95 7.27 -2.17 3.92
CA ASP A 95 7.82 -3.08 2.92
C ASP A 95 7.87 -4.52 3.43
N ALA A 96 8.17 -4.70 4.71
CA ALA A 96 8.26 -6.03 5.31
C ALA A 96 6.89 -6.69 5.56
N TYR A 97 5.86 -5.91 5.92
CA TYR A 97 4.61 -6.49 6.45
C TYR A 97 3.35 -6.14 5.65
N PHE A 98 3.31 -5.02 4.93
CA PHE A 98 2.09 -4.47 4.35
C PHE A 98 2.11 -4.36 2.82
N ILE A 99 3.27 -4.14 2.20
CA ILE A 99 3.35 -3.80 0.77
C ILE A 99 2.67 -4.82 -0.16
N ASN A 100 2.84 -6.12 0.10
CA ASN A 100 2.19 -7.16 -0.71
C ASN A 100 0.67 -7.12 -0.61
N ALA A 101 0.13 -6.83 0.59
CA ALA A 101 -1.31 -6.68 0.79
C ALA A 101 -1.81 -5.40 0.12
N PHE A 102 -1.08 -4.30 0.25
CA PHE A 102 -1.41 -3.04 -0.41
C PHE A 102 -1.42 -3.18 -1.94
N ASP A 103 -0.36 -3.75 -2.53
CA ASP A 103 -0.23 -3.91 -3.97
C ASP A 103 -1.30 -4.86 -4.54
N SER A 104 -1.71 -5.88 -3.78
CA SER A 104 -2.81 -6.77 -4.19
C SER A 104 -4.15 -6.04 -4.38
N VAL A 105 -4.39 -4.98 -3.61
CA VAL A 105 -5.61 -4.14 -3.73
C VAL A 105 -5.53 -3.26 -4.98
N PHE A 106 -4.35 -2.74 -5.33
CA PHE A 106 -4.14 -1.85 -6.48
C PHE A 106 -4.07 -2.59 -7.81
N VAL A 107 -3.43 -3.76 -7.86
CA VAL A 107 -3.20 -4.49 -9.11
C VAL A 107 -4.46 -5.23 -9.58
N ILE A 108 -5.37 -5.64 -8.68
CA ILE A 108 -6.29 -6.72 -9.01
C ILE A 108 -7.79 -6.38 -8.97
N GLY A 109 -8.29 -5.27 -8.40
CA GLY A 109 -9.74 -5.06 -8.58
C GLY A 109 -10.41 -3.80 -8.08
N SER A 110 -9.92 -3.12 -7.05
CA SER A 110 -10.71 -2.03 -6.44
C SER A 110 -10.85 -0.81 -7.36
N ILE A 111 -9.79 -0.44 -8.08
CA ILE A 111 -9.84 0.68 -9.04
C ILE A 111 -10.69 0.30 -10.26
N ASN A 112 -10.50 -0.90 -10.82
CA ASN A 112 -11.27 -1.36 -11.97
C ASN A 112 -12.75 -1.54 -11.63
N HIS A 113 -13.07 -1.98 -10.40
CA HIS A 113 -14.43 -2.07 -9.89
C HIS A 113 -15.07 -0.69 -9.74
N VAL A 114 -14.40 0.28 -9.11
CA VAL A 114 -14.90 1.65 -9.00
C VAL A 114 -15.08 2.31 -10.38
N LEU A 115 -14.17 2.06 -11.32
CA LEU A 115 -14.34 2.52 -12.70
C LEU A 115 -15.54 1.86 -13.37
N ALA A 116 -15.72 0.54 -13.23
CA ALA A 116 -16.88 -0.17 -13.75
C ALA A 116 -18.20 0.35 -13.18
N GLU A 117 -18.29 0.58 -11.87
CA GLU A 117 -19.45 1.21 -11.22
C GLU A 117 -19.73 2.60 -11.78
N ASN A 118 -18.70 3.43 -11.95
CA ASN A 118 -18.86 4.77 -12.52
C ASN A 118 -19.32 4.71 -14.00
N TYR A 119 -18.86 3.73 -14.78
CA TYR A 119 -19.31 3.53 -16.16
C TYR A 119 -20.76 3.04 -16.26
N LEU A 120 -21.27 2.31 -15.27
CA LEU A 120 -22.67 1.86 -15.22
C LEU A 120 -23.67 3.00 -14.97
N VAL A 121 -23.24 4.09 -14.32
CA VAL A 121 -24.08 5.27 -14.07
C VAL A 121 -24.19 6.17 -15.32
N GLY A 122 -23.28 6.01 -16.29
CA GLY A 122 -23.20 6.84 -17.50
C GLY A 122 -24.11 6.39 -18.65
N SER A 123 -24.36 7.30 -19.60
CA SER A 123 -24.99 6.97 -20.90
C SER A 123 -23.92 6.70 -21.96
N ILE A 124 -23.88 5.49 -22.53
CA ILE A 124 -22.98 5.17 -23.64
C ILE A 124 -23.55 5.73 -24.94
N LEU A 125 -22.88 6.75 -25.48
CA LEU A 125 -23.17 7.34 -26.79
C LEU A 125 -22.40 6.60 -27.88
N ASN A 126 -23.08 5.72 -28.62
CA ASN A 126 -22.50 5.08 -29.81
C ASN A 126 -22.59 6.01 -31.03
N SER A 127 -21.80 7.08 -31.02
CA SER A 127 -21.74 8.08 -32.10
C SER A 127 -21.18 7.54 -33.42
N HIS A 128 -20.49 6.39 -33.38
CA HIS A 128 -19.84 5.77 -34.54
C HIS A 128 -20.05 4.25 -34.56
N PRO A 129 -21.24 3.77 -34.99
CA PRO A 129 -21.62 2.36 -34.94
C PRO A 129 -20.79 1.44 -35.86
N ALA A 130 -19.95 2.00 -36.72
CA ALA A 130 -19.03 1.24 -37.57
C ALA A 130 -17.92 0.50 -36.78
N TYR A 131 -17.60 0.94 -35.57
CA TYR A 131 -16.51 0.37 -34.76
C TYR A 131 -16.97 -0.73 -33.79
N SER A 132 -18.27 -0.89 -33.55
CA SER A 132 -18.80 -1.93 -32.67
C SER A 132 -20.25 -2.25 -32.99
N SER A 133 -20.56 -3.54 -33.11
CA SER A 133 -21.93 -4.06 -33.24
C SER A 133 -22.59 -4.34 -31.88
N MET A 134 -21.89 -4.11 -30.75
CA MET A 134 -22.49 -4.30 -29.43
C MET A 134 -23.49 -3.18 -29.14
N SER A 135 -24.66 -3.55 -28.61
CA SER A 135 -25.62 -2.58 -28.09
C SER A 135 -25.09 -1.95 -26.80
N SER A 136 -25.49 -0.70 -26.50
CA SER A 136 -25.13 -0.04 -25.24
C SER A 136 -25.52 -0.88 -24.03
N GLN A 137 -26.64 -1.61 -24.09
CA GLN A 137 -27.07 -2.54 -23.06
C GLN A 137 -26.07 -3.69 -22.84
N ALA A 138 -25.58 -4.31 -23.92
CA ALA A 138 -24.63 -5.41 -23.85
C ALA A 138 -23.26 -4.95 -23.32
N VAL A 139 -22.85 -3.71 -23.63
CA VAL A 139 -21.62 -3.13 -23.09
C VAL A 139 -21.76 -2.87 -21.59
N MET A 140 -22.88 -2.30 -21.14
CA MET A 140 -23.14 -2.10 -19.71
C MET A 140 -23.15 -3.42 -18.93
N THR A 141 -23.79 -4.48 -19.46
CA THR A 141 -23.75 -5.81 -18.83
C THR A 141 -22.32 -6.34 -18.73
N ALA A 142 -21.53 -6.28 -19.79
CA ALA A 142 -20.14 -6.75 -19.76
C ALA A 142 -19.26 -5.96 -18.78
N ILE A 143 -19.50 -4.65 -18.62
CA ILE A 143 -18.81 -3.82 -17.63
C ILE A 143 -19.21 -4.22 -16.20
N GLY A 144 -20.49 -4.51 -15.95
CA GLY A 144 -20.97 -5.02 -14.66
C GLY A 144 -20.34 -6.36 -14.30
N ASP A 145 -20.35 -7.32 -15.23
CA ASP A 145 -19.74 -8.64 -15.02
C ASP A 145 -18.22 -8.54 -14.73
N LEU A 146 -17.51 -7.62 -15.41
CA LEU A 146 -16.11 -7.31 -15.12
C LEU A 146 -15.94 -6.73 -13.72
N GLY A 147 -16.82 -5.81 -13.31
CA GLY A 147 -16.85 -5.24 -11.98
C GLY A 147 -17.00 -6.31 -10.89
N ASP A 148 -17.88 -7.29 -11.10
CA ASP A 148 -18.12 -8.40 -10.17
C ASP A 148 -16.92 -9.35 -10.08
N ILE A 149 -16.27 -9.67 -11.21
CA ILE A 149 -15.05 -10.49 -11.22
C ILE A 149 -13.95 -9.81 -10.40
N TYR A 150 -13.76 -8.51 -10.59
CA TYR A 150 -12.76 -7.74 -9.83
C TYR A 150 -13.10 -7.67 -8.33
N TYR A 151 -14.37 -7.52 -7.98
CA TYR A 151 -14.81 -7.56 -6.59
C TYR A 151 -14.52 -8.92 -5.95
N GLN A 152 -14.86 -10.03 -6.63
CA GLN A 152 -14.63 -11.39 -6.14
C GLN A 152 -13.13 -11.76 -6.03
N GLN A 153 -12.27 -11.18 -6.87
CA GLN A 153 -10.82 -11.39 -6.77
C GLN A 153 -10.20 -10.70 -5.55
N VAL A 154 -10.75 -9.55 -5.13
CA VAL A 154 -10.28 -8.78 -3.97
C VAL A 154 -10.92 -9.30 -2.68
N PHE A 155 -12.21 -9.55 -2.73
CA PHE A 155 -13.00 -10.09 -1.64
C PHE A 155 -13.51 -11.44 -2.10
N VAL A 156 -12.64 -12.46 -2.01
CA VAL A 156 -13.08 -13.84 -2.16
C VAL A 156 -14.25 -14.00 -1.20
N PRO A 157 -15.46 -14.31 -1.67
CA PRO A 157 -16.54 -14.55 -0.73
C PRO A 157 -16.05 -15.71 0.16
N LEU A 158 -16.12 -15.51 1.47
CA LEU A 158 -16.07 -16.61 2.43
C LEU A 158 -17.31 -17.46 2.15
N GLU A 159 -17.36 -18.15 1.02
CA GLU A 159 -18.36 -19.17 0.72
C GLU A 159 -18.00 -20.37 1.59
N THR A 160 -18.50 -20.29 2.82
CA THR A 160 -19.12 -21.39 3.57
C THR A 160 -18.34 -22.70 3.61
N GLU A 161 -17.67 -22.94 4.74
CA GLU A 161 -17.84 -24.24 5.41
C GLU A 161 -19.30 -24.42 5.85
#